data_AF-A0A925DE16-F1
#
_entry.id   AF-A0A925DE16-F1
#
_cell.length_a   1.000
_cell.length_b   1.000
_cell.length_c   1.000
_cell.angle_alpha   90.00
_cell.angle_beta   90.00
_cell.angle_gamma   90.00
#
_symmetry.space_group_name_H-M   'P 1'
#
loop_
_entity.id
_entity.type
_entity.pdbx_description
1 polymer ?
#
loop_
_entity_poly.entity_id
_entity_poly.type
_entity_poly.pdbx_seq_one_letter_code
_entity_poly.pdbx_strand_id
1 'polypeptide(L)'
;RTTALGAPLTQDQLGALRGGTETVSNEAGLSAVVGGNAATHVSTGANIIDGAAFANASGIPIVIQNSGANVLIQNATIVNLQLK
;
A
#
# COMPACT_ATOMS: atom_id res chain seq x y z
N ARG A 1 -9.98 -50.81 -4.98
CA ARG A 1 -11.12 -49.86 -5.13
C ARG A 1 -10.74 -48.56 -4.41
N THR A 2 -9.96 -47.71 -5.07
CA THR A 2 -9.54 -46.38 -4.57
C THR A 2 -10.46 -45.36 -5.22
N THR A 3 -11.35 -44.78 -4.43
CA THR A 3 -12.24 -43.69 -4.86
C THR A 3 -11.38 -42.51 -5.28
N ALA A 4 -11.29 -42.31 -6.59
CA ALA A 4 -10.43 -41.36 -7.27
C ALA A 4 -10.78 -39.92 -6.90
N LEU A 5 -9.77 -39.05 -6.86
CA LEU A 5 -9.85 -37.61 -6.60
C LEU A 5 -10.53 -36.82 -7.75
N GLY A 6 -11.63 -37.33 -8.30
CA GLY A 6 -12.31 -36.74 -9.46
C GLY A 6 -11.49 -36.84 -10.75
N ALA A 7 -12.08 -36.39 -11.87
CA ALA A 7 -11.39 -36.31 -13.15
C ALA A 7 -10.41 -35.11 -13.14
N PRO A 8 -9.19 -35.24 -13.69
CA PRO A 8 -8.24 -34.14 -13.77
C PRO A 8 -8.78 -33.01 -14.67
N LEU A 9 -8.70 -31.77 -14.19
CA LEU A 9 -9.05 -30.58 -14.96
C LEU A 9 -8.02 -30.35 -16.08
N THR A 10 -8.49 -29.93 -17.26
CA THR A 10 -7.59 -29.56 -18.35
C THR A 10 -6.88 -28.24 -18.06
N GLN A 11 -5.74 -28.01 -18.74
CA GLN A 11 -4.98 -26.77 -18.57
C GLN A 11 -5.82 -25.51 -18.91
N ASP A 12 -6.73 -25.63 -19.87
CA ASP A 12 -7.65 -24.56 -20.25
C ASP A 12 -8.72 -24.30 -19.17
N GLN A 13 -9.25 -25.37 -18.56
CA GLN A 13 -10.19 -25.26 -17.43
C GLN A 13 -9.51 -24.65 -16.20
N LEU A 14 -8.26 -25.03 -15.93
CA LEU A 14 -7.45 -24.39 -14.89
C LEU A 14 -7.14 -22.93 -15.22
N GLY A 15 -6.88 -22.60 -16.48
CA GLY A 15 -6.64 -21.23 -16.95
C GLY A 15 -7.85 -20.33 -16.78
N ALA A 16 -9.05 -20.82 -17.07
CA ALA A 16 -10.31 -20.08 -16.87
C ALA A 16 -10.64 -19.88 -15.38
N LEU A 17 -10.29 -20.85 -14.52
CA LEU A 17 -10.46 -20.73 -13.06
C LEU A 17 -9.40 -19.83 -12.40
N ARG A 18 -8.24 -19.63 -13.05
CA ARG A 18 -7.18 -18.72 -12.62
C ARG A 18 -7.48 -17.30 -13.10
N GLY A 19 -8.51 -16.67 -12.50
CA GLY A 19 -8.74 -15.22 -12.51
C GLY A 19 -8.44 -14.52 -13.84
N GLY A 20 -9.22 -14.82 -14.87
CA GLY A 20 -9.06 -14.27 -16.22
C GLY A 20 -9.47 -12.80 -16.33
N THR A 21 -8.54 -11.98 -16.86
CA THR A 21 -8.73 -10.63 -17.42
C THR A 21 -9.53 -9.65 -16.57
N GLU A 22 -8.95 -9.24 -15.45
CA GLU A 22 -9.38 -8.03 -14.75
C GLU A 22 -8.59 -6.83 -15.29
N THR A 23 -9.27 -5.88 -15.92
CA THR A 23 -8.67 -4.56 -16.18
C THR A 23 -8.63 -3.82 -14.85
N VAL A 24 -7.54 -3.99 -14.10
CA VAL A 24 -7.34 -3.31 -12.82
C VAL A 24 -7.00 -1.84 -13.09
N SER A 25 -7.95 -0.94 -12.80
CA SER A 25 -7.70 0.51 -12.83
C SER A 25 -7.30 0.97 -11.44
N ASN A 26 -6.08 1.50 -11.33
CA ASN A 26 -5.50 2.00 -10.09
C ASN A 26 -5.27 3.51 -10.23
N GLU A 27 -6.10 4.32 -9.59
CA GLU A 27 -5.93 5.78 -9.59
C GLU A 27 -5.80 6.29 -8.17
N ALA A 28 -4.81 7.15 -7.95
CA ALA A 28 -4.56 7.82 -6.67
C ALA A 28 -4.61 9.34 -6.88
N GLY A 29 -5.82 9.87 -6.98
CA GLY A 29 -6.05 11.31 -7.09
C GLY A 29 -5.72 12.05 -5.80
N LEU A 30 -4.50 12.61 -5.70
CA LEU A 30 -4.04 13.41 -4.57
C LEU A 30 -3.84 14.86 -5.01
N SER A 31 -4.65 15.77 -4.48
CA SER A 31 -4.54 17.21 -4.68
C SER A 31 -4.71 17.93 -3.34
N ALA A 32 -3.80 18.85 -3.05
CA ALA A 32 -3.92 19.74 -1.90
C ALA A 32 -3.03 20.97 -2.07
N VAL A 33 -3.41 22.06 -1.39
CA VAL A 33 -2.73 23.36 -1.41
C VAL A 33 -2.42 23.75 0.03
N VAL A 34 -1.20 24.21 0.27
CA VAL A 34 -0.81 24.90 1.52
C VAL A 34 -0.68 26.38 1.21
N GLY A 35 -1.73 27.15 1.48
CA GLY A 35 -1.80 28.57 1.14
C GLY A 35 -2.21 29.43 2.33
N GLY A 36 -1.69 30.65 2.40
CA GLY A 36 -2.02 31.61 3.46
C GLY A 36 -1.36 31.36 4.81
N ASN A 37 -0.34 30.49 4.86
CA ASN A 37 0.31 30.12 6.10
C ASN A 37 1.36 31.14 6.54
N ALA A 38 1.22 31.66 7.77
CA ALA A 38 2.25 32.43 8.45
C ALA A 38 2.66 31.69 9.73
N ALA A 39 3.92 31.27 9.80
CA ALA A 39 4.52 30.64 10.97
C ALA A 39 5.49 31.63 11.64
N THR A 40 5.14 32.14 12.82
CA THR A 40 6.03 33.00 13.63
C THR A 40 6.19 32.40 15.02
N HIS A 41 7.38 32.50 15.62
CA HIS A 41 7.73 31.85 16.90
C HIS A 41 7.55 30.31 16.91
N VAL A 42 7.77 29.63 15.79
CA VAL A 42 7.60 28.17 15.73
C VAL A 42 8.86 27.46 16.21
N SER A 43 8.73 26.69 17.29
CA SER A 43 9.70 25.67 17.69
C SER A 43 9.24 24.33 17.11
N THR A 44 10.02 23.78 16.18
CA THR A 44 9.75 22.50 15.53
C THR A 44 10.46 21.37 16.27
N GLY A 45 9.81 20.21 16.35
CA GLY A 45 10.37 19.02 17.00
C GLY A 45 11.34 18.23 16.11
N ALA A 46 11.91 17.16 16.65
CA ALA A 46 12.65 16.19 15.84
C ALA A 46 11.71 15.08 15.35
N ASN A 47 11.85 14.70 14.09
CA ASN A 47 11.26 13.48 13.55
C ASN A 47 12.23 12.34 13.87
N ILE A 48 12.07 11.69 15.02
CA ILE A 48 12.97 10.59 15.43
C ILE A 48 12.27 9.26 15.21
N ILE A 49 12.95 8.39 14.47
CA ILE A 49 12.68 6.96 14.33
C ILE A 49 13.96 6.30 14.81
N ASP A 50 13.94 5.64 15.96
CA ASP A 50 15.13 5.03 16.54
C ASP A 50 15.29 3.56 16.12
N GLY A 51 16.43 2.97 16.52
CA GLY A 51 16.98 1.73 15.95
C GLY A 51 16.13 0.47 16.06
N ALA A 52 14.98 0.53 16.75
CA ALA A 52 14.03 -0.57 16.86
C ALA A 52 12.63 -0.25 16.32
N ALA A 53 12.39 0.94 15.78
CA ALA A 53 11.05 1.39 15.39
C ALA A 53 10.35 0.49 14.36
N PHE A 54 11.13 -0.26 13.56
CA PHE A 54 10.63 -1.25 12.61
C PHE A 54 11.30 -2.63 12.77
N ALA A 55 11.95 -2.89 13.90
CA ALA A 55 12.46 -4.23 14.16
C ALA A 55 11.29 -5.22 14.15
N ASN A 56 11.34 -6.22 13.27
CA ASN A 56 10.26 -7.18 12.99
C ASN A 56 9.06 -6.65 12.19
N ALA A 57 9.14 -5.48 11.56
CA ALA A 57 8.09 -5.04 10.64
C ALA A 57 8.02 -6.01 9.44
N SER A 58 6.83 -6.56 9.19
CA SER A 58 6.52 -7.43 8.05
C SER A 58 5.29 -6.87 7.33
N GLY A 59 5.29 -6.91 6.00
CA GLY A 59 4.29 -6.23 5.17
C GLY A 59 4.83 -4.96 4.53
N ILE A 60 3.98 -3.94 4.36
CA ILE A 60 4.34 -2.65 3.74
C ILE A 60 4.24 -1.55 4.80
N PRO A 61 5.30 -1.27 5.58
CA PRO A 61 5.29 -0.19 6.54
C PRO A 61 5.37 1.16 5.82
N ILE A 62 4.46 2.09 6.13
CA ILE A 62 4.46 3.44 5.58
C ILE A 62 4.62 4.42 6.74
N VAL A 63 5.64 5.27 6.65
CA VAL A 63 5.98 6.22 7.70
C VAL A 63 6.23 7.57 7.07
N ILE A 64 5.56 8.59 7.59
CA ILE A 64 5.75 9.95 7.12
C ILE A 64 5.84 10.84 8.35
N GLN A 65 7.00 11.44 8.52
CA GLN A 65 7.26 12.34 9.62
C GLN A 65 7.47 13.74 9.07
N ASN A 66 6.74 14.69 9.65
CA ASN A 66 7.04 16.08 9.45
C ASN A 66 6.94 16.81 10.78
N SER A 67 8.03 17.49 11.14
CA SER A 67 8.13 18.24 12.38
C SER A 67 8.01 19.75 12.15
N GLY A 68 7.76 20.16 10.91
CA GLY A 68 7.64 21.55 10.50
C GLY A 68 6.26 22.15 10.79
N ALA A 69 6.15 23.47 10.66
CA ALA A 69 4.87 24.14 10.46
C ALA A 69 4.58 24.27 8.97
N ASN A 70 3.30 24.34 8.60
CA ASN A 70 2.84 24.54 7.22
C ASN A 70 3.18 23.37 6.29
N VAL A 71 2.99 22.13 6.76
CA VAL A 71 3.28 20.95 5.95
C VAL A 71 2.01 20.22 5.54
N LEU A 72 1.97 19.90 4.25
CA LEU A 72 1.03 19.00 3.64
C LEU A 72 1.74 17.68 3.33
N ILE A 73 1.16 16.59 3.81
CA ILE A 73 1.59 15.24 3.50
C ILE A 73 0.51 14.58 2.67
N GLN A 74 0.88 14.09 1.48
CA GLN A 74 0.01 13.32 0.61
C GLN A 74 0.69 11.98 0.32
N ASN A 75 0.14 10.89 0.82
CA ASN A 75 0.63 9.54 0.53
C ASN A 75 -0.54 8.62 0.19
N ALA A 76 -0.41 7.93 -0.93
CA ALA A 76 -1.33 6.90 -1.37
C ALA A 76 -0.52 5.64 -1.70
N THR A 77 -0.95 4.50 -1.18
CA THR A 77 -0.33 3.20 -1.48
C THR A 77 -1.43 2.29 -1.99
N ILE A 78 -1.35 1.93 -3.27
CA ILE A 78 -2.27 0.99 -3.91
C ILE A 78 -1.57 -0.37 -3.98
N VAL A 79 -2.19 -1.40 -3.38
CA VAL A 79 -1.68 -2.77 -3.39
C VAL A 79 -2.63 -3.64 -4.19
N ASN A 80 -2.12 -4.22 -5.28
CA ASN A 80 -2.85 -5.17 -6.10
C ASN A 80 -2.25 -6.56 -5.91
N LEU A 81 -3.06 -7.47 -5.37
CA LEU A 81 -2.63 -8.83 -5.06
C LEU A 81 -3.38 -9.82 -5.94
N GLN A 82 -2.64 -10.57 -6.76
CA GLN A 82 -3.14 -11.72 -7.49
C GLN A 82 -2.46 -12.97 -6.93
N LEU A 83 -3.25 -13.86 -6.32
CA LEU A 83 -2.79 -15.15 -5.81
C LEU A 83 -3.08 -16.22 -6.87
N LYS A 84 -2.10 -17.08 -7.16
CA LYS A 84 -2.21 -18.21 -8.11
C LYS A 84 -2.32 -19.54 -7.39
#